data_AF-A0A9J6FJY0-F1
#
_entry.id   AF-A0A9J6FJY0-F1
#
_cell.length_a   1.000
_cell.length_b   1.000
_cell.length_c   1.000
_cell.angle_alpha   90.00
_cell.angle_beta   90.00
_cell.angle_gamma   90.00
#
_symmetry.space_group_name_H-M   'P 1'
#
loop_
_entity.id
_entity.type
_entity.pdbx_description
1 polymer ?
#
loop_
_entity_poly.entity_id
_entity_poly.type
_entity_poly.pdbx_seq_one_letter_code
_entity_poly.pdbx_strand_id
1 'polypeptide(L)'
;MAANTTTNGCPPGTHLRTLACTMEVCPTVTHLLWECPGYQELLAQYLPPHISTLHQWTTPNNSRDTLLSLWAFVHEAGIDCRM
;
A
#
# COMPACT_ATOMS: atom_id res chain seq x y z
N MET A 1 -17.68 -13.21 28.23
CA MET A 1 -16.59 -12.23 28.39
C MET A 1 -16.30 -11.68 27.01
N ALA A 2 -16.85 -10.51 26.69
CA ALA A 2 -16.64 -9.86 25.39
C ALA A 2 -15.41 -8.95 25.53
N ALA A 3 -14.35 -9.22 24.77
CA ALA A 3 -13.18 -8.37 24.72
C ALA A 3 -13.54 -7.12 23.91
N ASN A 4 -13.74 -6.00 24.61
CA ASN A 4 -13.73 -4.67 24.03
C ASN A 4 -12.29 -4.36 23.60
N THR A 5 -11.97 -4.65 22.35
CA THR A 5 -10.69 -4.20 21.76
C THR A 5 -10.90 -2.76 21.30
N THR A 6 -10.45 -1.83 22.13
CA THR A 6 -10.31 -0.41 21.80
C THR A 6 -9.44 -0.29 20.55
N THR A 7 -10.08 -0.11 19.39
CA THR A 7 -9.41 0.39 18.19
C THR A 7 -8.90 1.78 18.53
N ASN A 8 -7.60 1.91 18.77
CA ASN A 8 -6.91 3.20 18.71
C ASN A 8 -7.00 3.67 17.25
N GLY A 9 -8.15 4.27 16.93
CA GLY A 9 -8.54 4.65 15.59
C GLY A 9 -7.60 5.70 15.03
N CYS A 10 -7.28 5.54 13.75
CA CYS A 10 -6.62 6.57 12.97
C CYS A 10 -7.26 7.95 13.20
N PRO A 11 -6.45 9.03 13.26
CA PRO A 11 -6.99 10.37 13.33
C PRO A 11 -7.97 10.58 12.16
N PRO A 12 -9.13 11.23 12.40
CA PRO A 12 -10.10 11.48 11.34
C PRO A 12 -9.47 12.38 10.28
N GLY A 13 -9.21 11.83 9.10
CA GLY A 13 -8.62 12.58 7.99
C GLY A 13 -8.16 11.75 6.79
N THR A 14 -7.71 10.50 6.98
CA THR A 14 -7.44 9.57 5.87
C THR A 14 -7.41 8.14 6.39
N HIS A 15 -8.45 7.35 6.13
CA HIS A 15 -8.43 5.93 6.45
C HIS A 15 -7.96 5.16 5.22
N LEU A 16 -6.70 4.73 5.23
CA LEU A 16 -6.17 3.80 4.23
C LEU A 16 -6.67 2.40 4.57
N ARG A 17 -7.54 1.86 3.72
CA ARG A 17 -8.05 0.49 3.87
C ARG A 17 -7.16 -0.46 3.07
N THR A 18 -6.86 -1.61 3.64
CA THR A 18 -5.98 -2.64 3.07
C THR A 18 -6.62 -4.02 3.20
N LEU A 19 -6.38 -4.90 2.23
CA LEU A 19 -6.86 -6.27 2.27
C LEU A 19 -5.95 -7.20 3.10
N ALA A 20 -4.63 -6.96 3.08
CA ALA A 20 -3.64 -7.87 3.64
C ALA A 20 -2.72 -7.26 4.71
N CYS A 21 -2.77 -5.94 4.90
CA CYS A 21 -1.90 -5.25 5.87
C CYS A 21 -2.65 -4.97 7.17
N THR A 22 -2.51 -5.85 8.16
CA THR A 22 -3.10 -5.65 9.50
C THR A 22 -2.06 -4.95 10.38
N MET A 23 -2.21 -3.64 10.57
CA MET A 23 -1.36 -2.84 11.46
C MET A 23 -2.23 -2.22 12.55
N GLU A 24 -1.72 -2.21 13.78
CA GLU A 24 -2.36 -1.53 14.93
C GLU A 24 -2.28 0.01 14.82
N VAL A 25 -1.52 0.52 13.85
CA VAL A 25 -1.28 1.94 13.56
C VAL A 25 -1.59 2.22 12.09
N CYS A 26 -2.03 3.45 11.78
CA CYS A 26 -2.26 3.88 10.39
C CYS A 26 -1.01 3.68 9.54
N PRO A 27 -1.06 2.82 8.52
CA PRO A 27 0.11 2.55 7.69
C PRO A 27 0.43 3.77 6.83
N THR A 28 1.72 4.08 6.69
CA THR A 28 2.19 5.11 5.76
C THR A 28 2.12 4.60 4.32
N VAL A 29 2.15 5.51 3.34
CA VAL A 29 2.23 5.13 1.91
C VAL A 29 3.45 4.24 1.65
N THR A 30 4.61 4.56 2.25
CA THR A 30 5.81 3.73 2.17
C THR A 30 5.57 2.32 2.70
N HIS A 31 4.88 2.21 3.84
CA HIS A 31 4.56 0.91 4.41
C HIS A 31 3.69 0.08 3.46
N LEU A 32 2.61 0.67 2.94
CA LEU A 32 1.68 -0.03 2.05
C LEU A 32 2.30 -0.44 0.72
N LEU A 33 3.12 0.44 0.13
CA LEU A 33 3.66 0.23 -1.21
C LEU A 33 4.98 -0.54 -1.21
N TRP A 34 5.69 -0.68 -0.08
CA TRP A 34 7.07 -1.17 -0.11
C TRP A 34 7.47 -2.08 1.06
N GLU A 35 6.93 -1.86 2.27
CA GLU A 35 7.39 -2.56 3.48
C GLU A 35 6.41 -3.62 4.00
N CYS A 36 5.15 -3.58 3.56
CA CYS A 36 4.12 -4.47 4.08
C CYS A 36 4.38 -5.93 3.65
N PRO A 37 4.64 -6.86 4.59
CA PRO A 37 4.91 -8.26 4.26
C PRO A 37 3.72 -8.93 3.54
N GLY A 38 2.49 -8.52 3.88
CA GLY A 38 1.27 -9.04 3.25
C GLY A 38 1.13 -8.71 1.76
N TYR A 39 1.93 -7.77 1.25
CA TYR A 39 1.95 -7.42 -0.17
C TYR A 39 3.25 -7.83 -0.87
N GLN A 40 4.18 -8.53 -0.22
CA GLN A 40 5.50 -8.81 -0.80
C GLN A 40 5.41 -9.68 -2.07
N GLU A 41 4.54 -10.68 -2.09
CA GLU A 41 4.31 -11.52 -3.28
C GLU A 41 3.60 -10.75 -4.40
N LEU A 42 2.66 -9.88 -4.03
CA LEU A 42 1.95 -9.02 -4.98
C LEU A 42 2.92 -7.99 -5.59
N LEU A 43 3.74 -7.38 -4.75
CA LEU A 43 4.77 -6.43 -5.13
C LEU A 43 5.75 -7.08 -6.12
N ALA A 44 6.20 -8.30 -5.89
CA ALA A 44 7.07 -9.01 -6.83
C ALA A 44 6.43 -9.26 -8.21
N GLN A 45 5.10 -9.36 -8.30
CA GLN A 45 4.37 -9.55 -9.57
C GLN A 45 4.23 -8.25 -10.37
N TYR A 46 4.04 -7.11 -9.67
CA TYR A 46 3.77 -5.82 -10.30
C TYR A 46 4.97 -4.88 -10.34
N LEU A 47 6.04 -5.18 -9.62
CA LEU A 47 7.26 -4.38 -9.62
C LEU A 47 8.03 -4.62 -10.94
N PRO A 48 8.21 -3.59 -11.79
CA PRO A 48 8.97 -3.75 -13.01
C PRO A 48 10.45 -4.05 -12.69
N PRO A 49 11.13 -4.86 -13.52
CA PRO A 49 12.50 -5.31 -13.23
C PRO A 49 13.54 -4.18 -13.19
N HIS A 50 13.27 -3.03 -13.82
CA HIS A 50 14.14 -1.85 -13.79
C HIS A 50 13.91 -0.94 -12.57
N ILE A 51 12.93 -1.25 -11.72
CA ILE A 51 12.60 -0.49 -10.52
C ILE A 51 13.20 -1.20 -9.32
N SER A 52 14.09 -0.52 -8.61
CA SER A 52 14.75 -1.04 -7.41
C SER A 52 14.41 -0.26 -6.15
N THR A 53 13.70 0.86 -6.27
CA THR A 53 13.34 1.74 -5.15
C THR A 53 11.90 2.24 -5.28
N LEU A 54 11.26 2.49 -4.13
CA LEU A 54 9.93 3.10 -4.10
C LEU A 54 9.89 4.41 -4.89
N HIS A 55 10.93 5.26 -4.75
CA HIS A 55 11.01 6.53 -5.45
C HIS A 55 11.00 6.36 -6.98
N GLN A 56 11.70 5.37 -7.53
CA GLN A 56 11.64 5.08 -8.96
C GLN A 56 10.25 4.61 -9.39
N TRP A 57 9.53 3.90 -8.51
CA TRP A 57 8.19 3.41 -8.81
C TRP A 57 7.13 4.53 -8.77
N THR A 58 7.20 5.40 -7.76
CA THR A 58 6.23 6.49 -7.54
C THR A 58 6.55 7.76 -8.31
N THR A 59 7.79 7.92 -8.77
CA THR A 59 8.26 9.10 -9.53
C THR A 59 8.84 8.68 -10.89
N PRO A 60 8.06 8.05 -11.78
CA PRO A 60 8.56 7.60 -13.07
C PRO A 60 8.83 8.78 -14.02
N ASN A 61 9.98 8.75 -14.70
CA ASN A 61 10.29 9.71 -15.75
C ASN A 61 9.55 9.33 -17.06
N ASN A 62 8.26 9.71 -17.16
CA ASN A 62 7.38 9.41 -18.30
C ASN A 62 7.31 7.92 -18.71
N SER A 63 7.43 7.00 -17.75
CA SER A 63 7.28 5.57 -18.01
C SER A 63 5.84 5.12 -17.74
N ARG A 64 5.03 5.11 -18.81
CA ARG A 64 3.63 4.66 -18.77
C ARG A 64 3.50 3.28 -18.12
N ASP A 65 4.37 2.35 -18.46
CA ASP A 65 4.38 0.99 -17.90
C ASP A 65 4.57 0.98 -16.38
N THR A 66 5.45 1.83 -15.85
CA THR A 66 5.66 1.99 -14.40
C THR A 66 4.43 2.53 -13.70
N LEU A 67 3.75 3.52 -14.30
CA LEU A 67 2.49 4.07 -13.77
C LEU A 67 1.37 3.01 -13.78
N LEU A 68 1.25 2.25 -14.87
CA LEU A 68 0.26 1.17 -14.98
C LEU A 68 0.53 0.06 -13.98
N SER A 69 1.79 -0.31 -13.76
CA SER A 69 2.14 -1.35 -12.80
C SER A 69 1.88 -0.91 -11.35
N LEU A 70 2.18 0.36 -11.02
CA LEU A 70 1.84 0.94 -9.72
C LEU A 70 0.33 0.98 -9.50
N TRP A 71 -0.44 1.43 -10.50
CA TRP A 71 -1.90 1.48 -10.41
C TRP A 71 -2.51 0.09 -10.25
N ALA A 72 -2.05 -0.90 -11.02
CA ALA A 72 -2.51 -2.27 -10.92
C ALA A 72 -2.21 -2.88 -9.55
N PHE A 73 -1.02 -2.61 -9.00
CA PHE A 73 -0.68 -3.01 -7.63
C PHE A 73 -1.63 -2.40 -6.60
N VAL A 74 -1.83 -1.08 -6.63
CA VAL A 74 -2.71 -0.37 -5.68
C VAL A 74 -4.15 -0.90 -5.73
N HIS A 75 -4.65 -1.15 -6.94
CA HIS A 75 -5.97 -1.72 -7.17
C HIS A 75 -6.09 -3.13 -6.58
N GLU A 76 -5.15 -4.04 -6.90
CA GLU A 76 -5.19 -5.43 -6.46
C GLU A 76 -4.93 -5.56 -4.94
N ALA A 77 -4.07 -4.69 -4.40
CA ALA A 77 -3.83 -4.59 -2.96
C ALA A 77 -5.04 -4.05 -2.20
N GLY A 78 -6.03 -3.48 -2.91
CA GLY A 78 -7.21 -2.83 -2.34
C GLY A 78 -6.86 -1.59 -1.52
N ILE A 79 -5.75 -0.91 -1.87
CA ILE A 79 -5.31 0.31 -1.19
C ILE A 79 -6.21 1.45 -1.66
N ASP A 80 -7.16 1.82 -0.81
CA ASP A 80 -8.11 2.90 -1.08
C ASP A 80 -7.93 4.06 -0.09
N CYS A 81 -7.90 5.28 -0.62
CA CYS A 81 -7.96 6.51 0.17
C CYS A 81 -9.42 6.94 0.29
N ARG A 82 -10.09 6.54 1.36
CA ARG A 82 -11.37 7.16 1.72
C ARG A 82 -11.11 8.45 2.52
N MET A 83 -11.42 9.58 1.89
CA MET A 83 -11.54 10.88 2.54
C MET A 83 -12.89 10.99 3.26
#